data_AF-A0A5A7RLT4-F1
#
_entry.id   AF-A0A5A7RLT4-F1
#
_cell.length_a   1.000
_cell.length_b   1.000
_cell.length_c   1.000
_cell.angle_alpha   90.00
_cell.angle_beta   90.00
_cell.angle_gamma   90.00
#
_symmetry.space_group_name_H-M   'P 1'
#
loop_
_entity.id
_entity.type
_entity.pdbx_description
1 polymer ?
#
loop_
_entity_poly.entity_id
_entity_poly.type
_entity_poly.pdbx_seq_one_letter_code
_entity_poly.pdbx_strand_id
1 'polypeptide(L)'
;MLRKAVVAGSFYEDKKERLIEEIKQCFLKGPGEIPEVKKGRGRIKGIVAPHAGYIYSGYVAAYAYHAIATDGFPSKFIILGPNHHGYGSAVSIMTEGIWETPLGKVAIDKEAKKYWKGIIDNDEIAHRYEHSIEVQLPFLQFLSPEFTFIPICFGLQDYETAREVGEIIAGEKNAIIIASTDFSHVSFAKFPSKDDIKEYVEKKDKMAIEEILKIDGKGLIEKVEKNNITMCGYGGVAAMLEAVKRRGATRAKLLKYATSYDIEPGTYCVGYASIIIE
;
A
#
# COMPACT_ATOMS: atom_id res chain seq x y z
N MET A 1 10.16 1.19 21.11
CA MET A 1 9.21 0.06 21.14
C MET A 1 9.54 -0.98 20.08
N LEU A 2 9.24 -2.26 20.31
CA LEU A 2 9.32 -3.34 19.30
C LEU A 2 7.91 -3.83 18.96
N ARG A 3 7.51 -3.74 17.69
CA ARG A 3 6.28 -4.35 17.15
C ARG A 3 6.64 -5.65 16.42
N LYS A 4 6.12 -6.78 16.88
CA LYS A 4 6.28 -8.07 16.20
C LYS A 4 5.36 -8.15 14.98
N ALA A 5 5.71 -9.00 14.03
CA ALA A 5 4.81 -9.39 12.95
C ALA A 5 3.52 -9.99 13.53
N VAL A 6 2.38 -9.57 13.00
CA VAL A 6 1.06 -10.04 13.47
C VAL A 6 0.34 -10.91 12.43
N VAL A 7 0.83 -10.93 11.19
CA VAL A 7 0.27 -11.75 10.10
C VAL A 7 1.27 -12.69 9.42
N ALA A 8 2.47 -12.83 9.99
CA ALA A 8 3.40 -13.89 9.60
C ALA A 8 2.76 -15.27 9.86
N GLY A 9 2.77 -16.14 8.86
CA GLY A 9 2.12 -17.46 8.86
C GLY A 9 0.67 -17.45 8.37
N SER A 10 0.08 -16.29 8.10
CA SER A 10 -1.30 -16.17 7.57
C SER A 10 -1.38 -15.36 6.28
N PHE A 11 -0.72 -14.21 6.20
CA PHE A 11 -0.68 -13.38 4.98
C PHE A 11 0.57 -13.64 4.14
N TYR A 12 1.65 -14.08 4.78
CA TYR A 12 2.92 -14.44 4.15
C TYR A 12 3.64 -15.46 5.04
N GLU A 13 4.61 -16.18 4.51
CA GLU A 13 5.33 -17.24 5.24
C GLU A 13 6.05 -16.73 6.51
N ASP A 14 5.97 -17.49 7.61
CA ASP A 14 6.55 -17.13 8.92
C ASP A 14 8.04 -17.47 9.05
N LYS A 15 8.57 -18.31 8.16
CA LYS A 15 9.98 -18.71 8.13
C LYS A 15 10.74 -17.92 7.08
N LYS A 16 11.90 -17.39 7.47
CA LYS A 16 12.76 -16.55 6.61
C LYS A 16 12.99 -17.15 5.22
N GLU A 17 13.44 -18.39 5.13
CA GLU A 17 13.79 -19.03 3.86
C GLU A 17 12.57 -19.22 2.97
N ARG A 18 11.41 -19.55 3.56
CA ARG A 18 10.16 -19.72 2.84
C ARG A 18 9.60 -18.39 2.35
N LEU A 19 9.68 -17.34 3.17
CA LEU A 19 9.26 -15.99 2.79
C LEU A 19 10.11 -15.43 1.65
N ILE A 20 11.42 -15.65 1.67
CA ILE A 20 12.30 -15.30 0.54
C ILE A 20 11.84 -15.99 -0.74
N GLU A 21 11.53 -17.29 -0.67
CA GLU A 21 11.07 -18.03 -1.85
C GLU A 21 9.69 -17.56 -2.31
N GLU A 22 8.75 -17.34 -1.41
CA GLU A 22 7.41 -16.81 -1.72
C GLU A 22 7.50 -15.45 -2.44
N ILE A 23 8.37 -14.54 -1.98
CA ILE A 23 8.59 -13.24 -2.62
C ILE A 23 9.22 -13.41 -4.02
N LYS A 24 10.19 -14.32 -4.19
CA LYS A 24 10.73 -14.63 -5.53
C LYS A 24 9.64 -15.13 -6.47
N GLN A 25 8.77 -16.02 -6.01
CA GLN A 25 7.65 -16.52 -6.80
C GLN A 25 6.66 -15.40 -7.16
N CYS A 26 6.44 -14.43 -6.27
CA CYS A 26 5.66 -13.24 -6.58
C CYS A 26 6.28 -12.44 -7.75
N PHE A 27 7.60 -12.23 -7.75
CA PHE A 27 8.30 -11.54 -8.85
C PHE A 27 8.27 -12.34 -10.17
N LEU A 28 8.53 -13.65 -10.11
CA LEU A 28 8.52 -14.52 -11.29
C LEU A 28 7.12 -14.65 -11.91
N LYS A 29 6.07 -14.69 -11.09
CA LYS A 29 4.68 -14.72 -11.57
C LYS A 29 4.19 -13.36 -12.09
N GLY A 30 4.63 -12.28 -11.45
CA GLY A 30 4.25 -10.92 -11.80
C GLY A 30 5.12 -10.35 -12.93
N PRO A 31 6.13 -9.52 -12.63
CA PRO A 31 7.05 -8.96 -13.63
C PRO A 31 7.77 -9.97 -14.53
N GLY A 32 7.90 -11.23 -14.11
CA GLY A 32 8.59 -12.28 -14.88
C GLY A 32 10.07 -12.45 -14.55
N GLU A 33 10.62 -11.60 -13.68
CA GLU A 33 12.02 -11.64 -13.27
C GLU A 33 12.20 -11.10 -11.85
N ILE A 34 13.25 -11.56 -11.17
CA ILE A 34 13.66 -11.03 -9.86
C ILE A 34 14.46 -9.74 -10.14
N PRO A 35 14.04 -8.58 -9.62
CA PRO A 35 14.75 -7.33 -9.85
C PRO A 35 16.08 -7.29 -9.09
N GLU A 36 17.07 -6.65 -9.69
CA GLU A 36 18.27 -6.17 -9.00
C GLU A 36 18.10 -4.68 -8.69
N VAL A 37 18.50 -4.26 -7.49
CA VAL A 37 18.51 -2.84 -7.13
C VAL A 37 19.55 -2.10 -7.95
N LYS A 38 19.09 -1.13 -8.76
CA LYS A 38 19.95 -0.35 -9.66
C LYS A 38 19.95 1.12 -9.27
N LYS A 39 21.06 1.81 -9.56
CA LYS A 39 21.07 3.27 -9.60
C LYS A 39 20.23 3.70 -10.81
N GLY A 40 19.04 4.21 -10.56
CA GLY A 40 18.16 4.74 -11.58
C GLY A 40 17.96 6.25 -11.47
N ARG A 41 16.93 6.77 -12.16
CA ARG A 41 16.65 8.20 -12.24
C ARG A 41 15.91 8.75 -11.01
N GLY A 42 15.36 7.89 -10.15
CA GLY A 42 14.59 8.27 -8.96
C GLY A 42 13.37 9.11 -9.31
N ARG A 43 12.63 8.72 -10.35
CA ARG A 43 11.42 9.42 -10.81
C ARG A 43 10.19 9.00 -10.03
N ILE A 44 10.08 7.75 -9.62
CA ILE A 44 8.93 7.25 -8.86
C ILE A 44 8.89 7.97 -7.51
N LYS A 45 7.79 8.68 -7.26
CA LYS A 45 7.53 9.41 -5.99
C LYS A 45 6.51 8.69 -5.11
N GLY A 46 5.66 7.86 -5.72
CA GLY A 46 4.69 7.06 -4.99
C GLY A 46 4.28 5.80 -5.74
N ILE A 47 3.81 4.82 -4.98
CA ILE A 47 3.23 3.58 -5.49
C ILE A 47 1.93 3.26 -4.79
N VAL A 48 1.03 2.56 -5.49
CA VAL A 48 -0.11 1.86 -4.90
C VAL A 48 0.17 0.37 -4.97
N ALA A 49 0.05 -0.33 -3.84
CA ALA A 49 0.29 -1.76 -3.75
C ALA A 49 -0.76 -2.44 -2.83
N PRO A 50 -1.19 -3.67 -3.16
CA PRO A 50 -2.16 -4.42 -2.35
C PRO A 50 -1.55 -4.94 -1.04
N HIS A 51 -2.42 -5.36 -0.12
CA HIS A 51 -2.03 -5.95 1.17
C HIS A 51 -2.82 -7.19 1.59
N ALA A 52 -3.61 -7.80 0.70
CA ALA A 52 -4.05 -9.18 0.89
C ALA A 52 -2.85 -10.15 1.02
N GLY A 53 -3.13 -11.40 1.42
CA GLY A 53 -2.10 -12.43 1.50
C GLY A 53 -1.34 -12.64 0.16
N TYR A 54 -0.04 -12.92 0.25
CA TYR A 54 0.88 -12.97 -0.90
C TYR A 54 0.45 -13.98 -1.96
N ILE A 55 -0.17 -15.10 -1.57
CA ILE A 55 -0.76 -16.08 -2.49
C ILE A 55 -1.78 -15.45 -3.45
N TYR A 56 -2.51 -14.42 -3.01
CA TYR A 56 -3.52 -13.73 -3.80
C TYR A 56 -2.98 -12.49 -4.51
N SER A 57 -2.29 -11.60 -3.80
CA SER A 57 -1.99 -10.25 -4.29
C SER A 57 -0.48 -9.98 -4.45
N GLY A 58 0.38 -10.85 -3.94
CA GLY A 58 1.83 -10.64 -3.92
C GLY A 58 2.43 -10.48 -5.32
N TYR A 59 1.96 -11.26 -6.30
CA TYR A 59 2.41 -11.11 -7.70
C TYR A 59 1.94 -9.80 -8.35
N VAL A 60 0.85 -9.20 -7.87
CA VAL A 60 0.41 -7.86 -8.31
C VAL A 60 1.31 -6.81 -7.66
N ALA A 61 1.52 -6.89 -6.34
CA ALA A 61 2.41 -5.99 -5.61
C ALA A 61 3.84 -5.97 -6.19
N ALA A 62 4.35 -7.13 -6.61
CA ALA A 62 5.67 -7.30 -7.19
C ALA A 62 5.97 -6.37 -8.37
N TYR A 63 4.96 -5.93 -9.14
CA TYR A 63 5.16 -4.96 -10.22
C TYR A 63 5.64 -3.59 -9.72
N ALA A 64 5.04 -3.06 -8.65
CA ALA A 64 5.48 -1.79 -8.06
C ALA A 64 6.86 -1.94 -7.41
N TYR A 65 7.10 -3.05 -6.71
CA TYR A 65 8.39 -3.31 -6.07
C TYR A 65 9.53 -3.51 -7.07
N HIS A 66 9.26 -4.14 -8.23
CA HIS A 66 10.22 -4.23 -9.33
C HIS A 66 10.52 -2.85 -9.93
N ALA A 67 9.50 -2.02 -10.11
CA ALA A 67 9.66 -0.66 -10.62
C ALA A 67 10.54 0.21 -9.69
N ILE A 68 10.32 0.19 -8.37
CA ILE A 68 11.16 0.98 -7.45
C ILE A 68 12.60 0.45 -7.40
N ALA A 69 12.82 -0.86 -7.49
CA ALA A 69 14.15 -1.46 -7.48
C ALA A 69 14.98 -1.01 -8.69
N THR A 70 14.33 -0.88 -9.85
CA THR A 70 14.98 -0.53 -11.11
C THR A 70 15.04 0.97 -11.40
N ASP A 71 14.13 1.78 -10.83
CA ASP A 71 14.12 3.24 -11.02
C ASP A 71 15.01 3.98 -10.01
N GLY A 72 15.40 3.35 -8.89
CA GLY A 72 16.30 3.92 -7.90
C GLY A 72 15.74 3.75 -6.50
N PHE A 73 16.15 2.67 -5.83
CA PHE A 73 15.64 2.31 -4.50
C PHE A 73 16.06 3.36 -3.43
N PRO A 74 15.11 4.02 -2.74
CA PRO A 74 15.43 5.02 -1.73
C PRO A 74 15.78 4.37 -0.39
N SER A 75 16.47 5.11 0.49
CA SER A 75 16.75 4.69 1.86
C SER A 75 15.58 4.96 2.83
N LYS A 76 14.53 5.67 2.39
CA LYS A 76 13.41 6.08 3.23
C LYS A 76 12.07 5.84 2.51
N PHE A 77 11.10 5.32 3.23
CA PHE A 77 9.73 5.14 2.75
C PHE A 77 8.72 5.77 3.71
N ILE A 78 7.62 6.29 3.17
CA ILE A 78 6.41 6.60 3.95
C ILE A 78 5.37 5.58 3.54
N ILE A 79 4.81 4.82 4.48
CA ILE A 79 3.84 3.76 4.18
C ILE A 79 2.51 4.15 4.80
N LEU A 80 1.52 4.39 3.95
CA LEU A 80 0.17 4.75 4.30
C LEU A 80 -0.69 3.49 4.21
N GLY A 81 -1.40 3.13 5.28
CA GLY A 81 -2.32 1.99 5.29
C GLY A 81 -3.62 2.33 6.01
N PRO A 82 -4.75 1.69 5.66
CA PRO A 82 -5.99 1.84 6.41
C PRO A 82 -5.89 1.20 7.81
N ASN A 83 -6.83 1.57 8.67
CA ASN A 83 -7.05 0.95 9.97
C ASN A 83 -8.24 -0.01 9.90
N HIS A 84 -7.98 -1.31 9.80
CA HIS A 84 -8.99 -2.35 9.74
C HIS A 84 -9.58 -2.70 11.11
N HIS A 85 -8.86 -2.39 12.19
CA HIS A 85 -9.26 -2.75 13.55
C HIS A 85 -10.07 -1.68 14.26
N GLY A 86 -10.01 -0.43 13.77
CA GLY A 86 -10.69 0.73 14.38
C GLY A 86 -10.09 1.16 15.73
N TYR A 87 -8.88 0.72 16.05
CA TYR A 87 -8.18 1.11 17.28
C TYR A 87 -7.34 2.36 17.08
N GLY A 88 -7.28 3.20 18.11
CA GLY A 88 -6.41 4.38 18.13
C GLY A 88 -6.99 5.62 17.45
N SER A 89 -6.12 6.58 17.15
CA SER A 89 -6.48 7.90 16.61
C SER A 89 -6.92 7.87 15.13
N ALA A 90 -7.66 8.91 14.73
CA ALA A 90 -8.23 9.05 13.38
C ALA A 90 -7.18 8.97 12.27
N VAL A 91 -6.02 9.59 12.48
CA VAL A 91 -4.80 9.33 11.70
C VAL A 91 -3.66 9.15 12.69
N SER A 92 -2.98 8.01 12.61
CA SER A 92 -1.97 7.61 13.59
C SER A 92 -0.60 7.45 12.95
N ILE A 93 0.45 7.88 13.65
CA ILE A 93 1.86 7.68 13.28
C ILE A 93 2.60 7.01 14.44
N MET A 94 3.60 6.19 14.12
CA MET A 94 4.66 5.86 15.09
C MET A 94 5.88 6.73 14.82
N THR A 95 6.31 7.50 15.82
CA THR A 95 7.47 8.40 15.70
C THR A 95 8.81 7.77 16.07
N GLU A 96 8.80 6.61 16.70
CA GLU A 96 9.99 5.85 17.09
C GLU A 96 9.68 4.35 17.21
N GLY A 97 10.73 3.52 17.22
CA GLY A 97 10.62 2.08 17.42
C GLY A 97 11.10 1.24 16.24
N ILE A 98 10.78 -0.05 16.30
CA ILE A 98 11.24 -1.07 15.35
C ILE A 98 10.08 -2.02 15.07
N TRP A 99 9.89 -2.38 13.80
CA TRP A 99 8.99 -3.47 13.40
C TRP A 99 9.82 -4.70 13.02
N GLU A 100 9.41 -5.88 13.46
CA GLU A 100 10.07 -7.14 13.17
C GLU A 100 9.23 -7.99 12.23
N THR A 101 9.85 -8.50 11.17
CA THR A 101 9.31 -9.49 10.25
C THR A 101 10.20 -10.74 10.28
N PRO A 102 9.82 -11.86 9.62
CA PRO A 102 10.71 -13.01 9.47
C PRO A 102 12.03 -12.69 8.74
N LEU A 103 12.11 -11.61 7.96
CA LEU A 103 13.34 -11.19 7.27
C LEU A 103 14.24 -10.32 8.15
N GLY A 104 13.75 -9.86 9.30
CA GLY A 104 14.51 -9.07 10.26
C GLY A 104 13.78 -7.81 10.72
N LYS A 105 14.55 -6.89 11.30
CA LYS A 105 14.04 -5.66 11.92
C LYS A 105 14.12 -4.49 10.95
N VAL A 106 13.10 -3.62 10.99
CA VAL A 106 13.04 -2.36 10.25
C VAL A 106 12.80 -1.22 11.24
N ALA A 107 13.67 -0.23 11.24
CA ALA A 107 13.57 0.91 12.15
C ALA A 107 12.60 1.98 11.61
N ILE A 108 11.84 2.58 12.52
CA ILE A 108 11.11 3.83 12.24
C ILE A 108 12.13 4.93 11.98
N ASP A 109 11.90 5.74 10.95
CA ASP A 109 12.81 6.82 10.59
C ASP A 109 12.91 7.86 11.71
N LYS A 110 14.14 8.30 12.01
CA LYS A 110 14.40 9.28 13.07
C LYS A 110 13.71 10.63 12.86
N GLU A 111 13.31 10.93 11.62
CA GLU A 111 12.62 12.16 11.26
C GLU A 111 11.09 12.02 11.31
N ALA A 112 10.55 10.84 11.67
CA ALA A 112 9.11 10.59 11.77
C ALA A 112 8.38 11.62 12.64
N LYS A 113 9.01 12.06 13.74
CA LYS A 113 8.46 13.08 14.65
C LYS A 113 8.14 14.42 13.97
N LYS A 114 8.76 14.74 12.82
CA LYS A 114 8.46 15.97 12.05
C LYS A 114 7.06 15.95 11.44
N TYR A 115 6.46 14.76 11.28
CA TYR A 115 5.15 14.56 10.68
C TYR A 115 4.03 14.42 11.72
N TRP A 116 4.36 14.34 13.01
CA TRP A 116 3.39 14.40 14.11
C TRP A 116 2.91 15.85 14.31
N LYS A 117 1.93 16.27 13.52
CA LYS A 117 1.30 17.60 13.55
C LYS A 117 -0.07 17.55 12.89
N GLY A 118 -0.91 18.54 13.19
CA GLY A 118 -2.25 18.63 12.60
C GLY A 118 -3.11 17.44 13.01
N ILE A 119 -3.79 16.83 12.04
CA ILE A 119 -4.65 15.63 12.22
C ILE A 119 -3.87 14.36 12.59
N ILE A 120 -2.57 14.31 12.30
CA ILE A 120 -1.73 13.13 12.56
C ILE A 120 -1.36 13.10 14.04
N ASP A 121 -1.72 12.03 14.74
CA ASP A 121 -1.44 11.82 16.15
C ASP A 121 -0.44 10.67 16.37
N ASN A 122 0.44 10.81 17.37
CA ASN A 122 1.45 9.79 17.68
C ASN A 122 0.84 8.69 18.56
N ASP A 123 0.21 7.73 17.90
CA ASP A 123 -0.52 6.64 18.54
C ASP A 123 -0.09 5.27 17.98
N GLU A 124 0.67 4.54 18.79
CA GLU A 124 1.11 3.18 18.49
C GLU A 124 -0.01 2.13 18.53
N ILE A 125 -1.15 2.43 19.17
CA ILE A 125 -2.24 1.47 19.37
C ILE A 125 -2.87 1.12 18.02
N ALA A 126 -3.04 2.10 17.13
CA ALA A 126 -3.55 1.90 15.78
C ALA A 126 -2.71 0.92 14.96
N HIS A 127 -1.40 0.84 15.24
CA HIS A 127 -0.49 -0.03 14.51
C HIS A 127 -0.38 -1.44 15.10
N ARG A 128 -0.82 -1.66 16.35
CA ARG A 128 -0.50 -2.88 17.12
C ARG A 128 -0.90 -4.17 16.43
N TYR A 129 -2.05 -4.18 15.77
CA TYR A 129 -2.60 -5.35 15.08
C TYR A 129 -2.79 -5.13 13.58
N GLU A 130 -2.61 -3.88 13.11
CA GLU A 130 -2.84 -3.52 11.71
C GLU A 130 -1.82 -4.15 10.77
N HIS A 131 -2.28 -4.73 9.67
CA HIS A 131 -1.47 -5.52 8.76
C HIS A 131 -1.11 -4.80 7.46
N SER A 132 -1.90 -3.82 7.02
CA SER A 132 -1.76 -3.18 5.70
C SER A 132 -0.35 -2.63 5.45
N ILE A 133 0.23 -1.97 6.46
CA ILE A 133 1.61 -1.46 6.44
C ILE A 133 2.64 -2.59 6.56
N GLU A 134 2.40 -3.58 7.43
CA GLU A 134 3.33 -4.68 7.68
C GLU A 134 3.61 -5.49 6.43
N VAL A 135 2.56 -5.80 5.65
CA VAL A 135 2.63 -6.62 4.43
C VAL A 135 3.52 -5.98 3.35
N GLN A 136 3.83 -4.68 3.46
CA GLN A 136 4.75 -4.01 2.53
C GLN A 136 6.23 -4.24 2.88
N LEU A 137 6.55 -4.49 4.16
CA LEU A 137 7.93 -4.52 4.66
C LEU A 137 8.76 -5.68 4.09
N PRO A 138 8.26 -6.93 3.97
CA PRO A 138 9.09 -8.02 3.46
C PRO A 138 9.54 -7.81 2.00
N PHE A 139 8.69 -7.21 1.15
CA PHE A 139 9.10 -6.85 -0.22
C PHE A 139 10.27 -5.86 -0.22
N LEU A 140 10.22 -4.83 0.64
CA LEU A 140 11.32 -3.87 0.77
C LEU A 140 12.59 -4.54 1.30
N GLN A 141 12.50 -5.34 2.37
CA GLN A 141 13.64 -6.05 2.95
C GLN A 141 14.29 -7.05 1.98
N PHE A 142 13.49 -7.68 1.12
CA PHE A 142 13.99 -8.56 0.08
C PHE A 142 14.84 -7.81 -0.95
N LEU A 143 14.45 -6.58 -1.32
CA LEU A 143 15.18 -5.74 -2.27
C LEU A 143 16.45 -5.15 -1.65
N SER A 144 16.32 -4.60 -0.43
CA SER A 144 17.44 -4.07 0.34
C SER A 144 17.10 -4.03 1.83
N PRO A 145 17.97 -4.51 2.73
CA PRO A 145 17.77 -4.38 4.16
C PRO A 145 18.07 -2.95 4.68
N GLU A 146 18.67 -2.08 3.86
CA GLU A 146 19.12 -0.74 4.27
C GLU A 146 18.06 0.33 3.97
N PHE A 147 16.99 0.34 4.76
CA PHE A 147 16.00 1.41 4.72
C PHE A 147 15.37 1.67 6.10
N THR A 148 14.78 2.86 6.22
CA THR A 148 13.88 3.24 7.31
C THR A 148 12.51 3.57 6.73
N PHE A 149 11.49 3.60 7.59
CA PHE A 149 10.15 3.93 7.15
C PHE A 149 9.36 4.74 8.18
N ILE A 150 8.30 5.39 7.70
CA ILE A 150 7.35 6.15 8.51
C ILE A 150 5.96 5.56 8.27
N PRO A 151 5.39 4.82 9.23
CA PRO A 151 4.05 4.26 9.12
C PRO A 151 3.00 5.31 9.48
N ILE A 152 2.00 5.49 8.62
CA ILE A 152 0.84 6.33 8.90
C ILE A 152 -0.42 5.51 8.65
N CYS A 153 -1.23 5.33 9.68
CA CYS A 153 -2.45 4.53 9.66
C CYS A 153 -3.69 5.43 9.61
N PHE A 154 -4.61 5.15 8.68
CA PHE A 154 -5.81 5.93 8.44
C PHE A 154 -7.05 5.25 9.02
N GLY A 155 -7.55 5.76 10.14
CA GLY A 155 -8.91 5.46 10.64
C GLY A 155 -9.99 6.32 9.98
N LEU A 156 -9.67 7.58 9.68
CA LEU A 156 -10.53 8.52 8.96
C LEU A 156 -9.98 8.76 7.54
N GLN A 157 -10.85 8.68 6.52
CA GLN A 157 -10.45 8.64 5.11
C GLN A 157 -11.11 9.70 4.22
N ASP A 158 -11.76 10.71 4.80
CA ASP A 158 -12.34 11.82 4.03
C ASP A 158 -11.25 12.68 3.34
N TYR A 159 -11.68 13.50 2.36
CA TYR A 159 -10.74 14.30 1.56
C TYR A 159 -10.01 15.38 2.34
N GLU A 160 -10.62 15.99 3.35
CA GLU A 160 -9.95 17.03 4.13
C GLU A 160 -8.82 16.42 4.95
N THR A 161 -9.08 15.26 5.56
CA THR A 161 -8.05 14.44 6.23
C THR A 161 -6.93 14.05 5.25
N ALA A 162 -7.28 13.50 4.08
CA ALA A 162 -6.29 13.07 3.09
C ALA A 162 -5.44 14.25 2.57
N ARG A 163 -6.06 15.40 2.30
CA ARG A 163 -5.38 16.63 1.85
C ARG A 163 -4.39 17.12 2.89
N GLU A 164 -4.80 17.21 4.15
CA GLU A 164 -3.94 17.67 5.25
C GLU A 164 -2.74 16.72 5.44
N VAL A 165 -2.96 15.40 5.47
CA VAL A 165 -1.86 14.43 5.57
C VAL A 165 -0.93 14.55 4.36
N GLY A 166 -1.47 14.67 3.15
CA GLY A 166 -0.70 14.86 1.93
C GLY A 166 0.18 16.11 1.98
N GLU A 167 -0.31 17.21 2.51
CA GLU A 167 0.45 18.45 2.74
C GLU A 167 1.57 18.26 3.75
N ILE A 168 1.29 17.59 4.87
CA ILE A 168 2.26 17.32 5.92
C ILE A 168 3.44 16.50 5.38
N ILE A 169 3.16 15.44 4.63
CA ILE A 169 4.19 14.51 4.15
C ILE A 169 4.88 14.97 2.86
N ALA A 170 4.33 15.94 2.13
CA ALA A 170 4.91 16.46 0.88
C ALA A 170 6.36 16.94 1.03
N GLY A 171 6.75 17.38 2.23
CA GLY A 171 8.11 17.86 2.55
C GLY A 171 9.22 16.80 2.42
N GLU A 172 8.90 15.51 2.52
CA GLU A 172 9.90 14.42 2.45
C GLU A 172 10.27 14.03 1.01
N LYS A 173 10.96 14.91 0.29
CA LYS A 173 11.24 14.71 -1.15
C LYS A 173 12.07 13.47 -1.49
N ASN A 174 12.80 12.91 -0.51
CA ASN A 174 13.69 11.77 -0.71
C ASN A 174 13.04 10.41 -0.40
N ALA A 175 11.77 10.39 0.06
CA ALA A 175 11.05 9.15 0.31
C ALA A 175 10.06 8.82 -0.81
N ILE A 176 9.97 7.53 -1.15
CA ILE A 176 8.82 7.02 -1.90
C ILE A 176 7.64 6.84 -0.93
N ILE A 177 6.45 7.29 -1.34
CA ILE A 177 5.21 7.08 -0.58
C ILE A 177 4.52 5.83 -1.09
N ILE A 178 4.36 4.82 -0.24
CA ILE A 178 3.63 3.59 -0.52
C ILE A 178 2.22 3.74 0.04
N ALA A 179 1.21 3.80 -0.82
CA ALA A 179 -0.19 3.72 -0.43
C ALA A 179 -0.65 2.26 -0.52
N SER A 180 -0.82 1.64 0.65
CA SER A 180 -1.21 0.24 0.77
C SER A 180 -2.73 0.12 0.75
N THR A 181 -3.28 -0.55 -0.26
CA THR A 181 -4.73 -0.72 -0.43
C THR A 181 -5.05 -1.91 -1.31
N ASP A 182 -6.04 -2.69 -0.90
CA ASP A 182 -6.84 -3.50 -1.81
C ASP A 182 -8.00 -2.66 -2.37
N PHE A 183 -8.58 -3.09 -3.48
CA PHE A 183 -9.69 -2.41 -4.15
C PHE A 183 -11.04 -3.01 -3.71
N SER A 184 -12.03 -3.19 -4.59
CA SER A 184 -13.37 -3.62 -4.16
C SER A 184 -13.34 -4.99 -3.49
N HIS A 185 -13.97 -5.06 -2.33
CA HIS A 185 -14.27 -6.23 -1.51
C HIS A 185 -15.74 -6.59 -1.65
N VAL A 186 -16.07 -7.69 -2.35
CA VAL A 186 -17.45 -8.03 -2.71
C VAL A 186 -17.77 -9.50 -2.41
N SER A 187 -18.91 -9.77 -1.77
CA SER A 187 -19.39 -11.12 -1.45
C SER A 187 -20.66 -11.49 -2.22
N PHE A 188 -20.89 -12.80 -2.45
CA PHE A 188 -22.13 -13.27 -3.10
C PHE A 188 -23.40 -12.96 -2.34
N ALA A 189 -23.34 -12.74 -1.03
CA ALA A 189 -24.53 -12.34 -0.27
C ALA A 189 -25.18 -11.06 -0.83
N LYS A 190 -24.44 -10.27 -1.61
CA LYS A 190 -24.90 -9.04 -2.26
C LYS A 190 -25.11 -9.18 -3.78
N PHE A 191 -24.91 -10.37 -4.38
CA PHE A 191 -24.91 -10.58 -5.84
C PHE A 191 -25.71 -11.83 -6.27
N PRO A 192 -26.48 -11.76 -7.36
CA PRO A 192 -27.35 -12.85 -7.79
C PRO A 192 -26.61 -14.05 -8.38
N SER A 193 -25.39 -13.89 -8.90
CA SER A 193 -24.63 -15.00 -9.51
C SER A 193 -23.11 -14.87 -9.40
N LYS A 194 -22.43 -16.01 -9.61
CA LYS A 194 -20.97 -16.18 -9.67
C LYS A 194 -20.32 -15.43 -10.82
N ASP A 195 -20.99 -15.36 -11.96
CA ASP A 195 -20.42 -14.85 -13.20
C ASP A 195 -20.40 -13.31 -13.22
N ASP A 196 -21.32 -12.68 -12.51
CA ASP A 196 -21.45 -11.21 -12.47
C ASP A 196 -20.49 -10.51 -11.50
N ILE A 197 -19.99 -11.23 -10.47
CA ILE A 197 -19.23 -10.57 -9.39
C ILE A 197 -17.87 -10.05 -9.84
N LYS A 198 -17.18 -10.80 -10.72
CA LYS A 198 -15.84 -10.42 -11.21
C LYS A 198 -15.97 -9.17 -12.06
N GLU A 199 -16.89 -9.17 -13.02
CA GLU A 199 -17.17 -8.01 -13.87
C GLU A 199 -17.60 -6.80 -13.04
N TYR A 200 -18.42 -7.02 -12.00
CA TYR A 200 -18.81 -5.95 -11.08
C TYR A 200 -17.61 -5.33 -10.35
N VAL A 201 -16.73 -6.17 -9.76
CA VAL A 201 -15.50 -5.73 -9.08
C VAL A 201 -14.61 -4.96 -10.06
N GLU A 202 -14.34 -5.52 -11.23
CA GLU A 202 -13.53 -4.90 -12.28
C GLU A 202 -14.08 -3.53 -12.69
N LYS A 203 -15.41 -3.43 -12.87
CA LYS A 203 -16.08 -2.18 -13.24
C LYS A 203 -15.95 -1.12 -12.15
N LYS A 204 -16.12 -1.48 -10.88
CA LYS A 204 -15.99 -0.55 -9.75
C LYS A 204 -14.54 -0.08 -9.59
N ASP A 205 -13.60 -1.02 -9.63
CA ASP A 205 -12.19 -0.73 -9.44
C ASP A 205 -11.65 0.16 -10.56
N LYS A 206 -12.07 -0.08 -11.81
CA LYS A 206 -11.72 0.78 -12.93
C LYS A 206 -12.08 2.24 -12.68
N MET A 207 -13.22 2.52 -12.07
CA MET A 207 -13.62 3.90 -11.73
C MET A 207 -12.65 4.56 -10.74
N ALA A 208 -12.20 3.83 -9.72
CA ALA A 208 -11.23 4.33 -8.76
C ALA A 208 -9.83 4.50 -9.40
N ILE A 209 -9.38 3.49 -10.14
CA ILE A 209 -8.09 3.51 -10.86
C ILE A 209 -8.01 4.68 -11.82
N GLU A 210 -9.07 4.99 -12.56
CA GLU A 210 -9.11 6.13 -13.49
C GLU A 210 -8.81 7.47 -12.80
N GLU A 211 -9.28 7.69 -11.57
CA GLU A 211 -8.97 8.93 -10.83
C GLU A 211 -7.54 8.92 -10.27
N ILE A 212 -7.03 7.76 -9.85
CA ILE A 212 -5.60 7.61 -9.47
C ILE A 212 -4.69 7.93 -10.67
N LEU A 213 -5.04 7.45 -11.86
CA LEU A 213 -4.26 7.69 -13.09
C LEU A 213 -4.27 9.16 -13.52
N LYS A 214 -5.29 9.93 -13.13
CA LYS A 214 -5.34 11.39 -13.30
C LYS A 214 -4.60 12.16 -12.21
N ILE A 215 -4.08 11.47 -11.19
CA ILE A 215 -3.50 12.09 -9.99
C ILE A 215 -4.53 13.02 -9.33
N ASP A 216 -5.77 12.52 -9.20
CA ASP A 216 -6.91 13.25 -8.62
C ASP A 216 -7.37 12.58 -7.32
N GLY A 217 -6.78 13.02 -6.19
CA GLY A 217 -7.13 12.51 -4.87
C GLY A 217 -8.57 12.86 -4.45
N LYS A 218 -9.06 14.05 -4.84
CA LYS A 218 -10.44 14.46 -4.55
C LYS A 218 -11.44 13.64 -5.36
N GLY A 219 -11.20 13.55 -6.67
CA GLY A 219 -12.01 12.77 -7.58
C GLY A 219 -12.08 11.29 -7.19
N LEU A 220 -10.97 10.72 -6.69
CA LEU A 220 -10.94 9.36 -6.14
C LEU A 220 -11.94 9.17 -5.00
N ILE A 221 -11.87 10.02 -3.97
CA ILE A 221 -12.75 9.93 -2.79
C ILE A 221 -14.21 10.10 -3.19
N GLU A 222 -14.52 11.14 -3.97
CA GLU A 222 -15.87 11.37 -4.48
C GLU A 222 -16.40 10.17 -5.28
N LYS A 223 -15.55 9.51 -6.07
CA LYS A 223 -15.94 8.31 -6.83
C LYS A 223 -16.24 7.14 -5.90
N VAL A 224 -15.36 6.90 -4.94
CA VAL A 224 -15.46 5.79 -3.98
C VAL A 224 -16.76 5.91 -3.19
N GLU A 225 -17.03 7.09 -2.63
CA GLU A 225 -18.24 7.35 -1.84
C GLU A 225 -19.51 7.27 -2.70
N LYS A 226 -19.55 7.99 -3.84
CA LYS A 226 -20.74 8.03 -4.71
C LYS A 226 -21.11 6.66 -5.28
N ASN A 227 -20.12 5.81 -5.53
CA ASN A 227 -20.34 4.49 -6.12
C ASN A 227 -20.30 3.37 -5.10
N ASN A 228 -20.14 3.64 -3.80
CA ASN A 228 -19.98 2.62 -2.76
C ASN A 228 -18.90 1.59 -3.12
N ILE A 229 -17.75 2.06 -3.61
CA ILE A 229 -16.59 1.21 -3.92
C ILE A 229 -15.97 0.81 -2.57
N THR A 230 -15.80 -0.48 -2.32
CA THR A 230 -15.32 -0.99 -1.03
C THR A 230 -13.79 -1.03 -0.92
N MET A 231 -13.09 -0.18 -1.68
CA MET A 231 -11.63 0.01 -1.60
C MET A 231 -11.23 0.36 -0.17
N CYS A 232 -10.25 -0.33 0.42
CA CYS A 232 -10.00 -0.22 1.86
C CYS A 232 -9.15 0.99 2.27
N GLY A 233 -8.20 1.44 1.44
CA GLY A 233 -7.21 2.48 1.76
C GLY A 233 -7.27 3.73 0.87
N TYR A 234 -8.47 4.11 0.40
CA TYR A 234 -8.66 5.22 -0.54
C TYR A 234 -8.19 6.59 -0.01
N GLY A 235 -8.31 6.85 1.29
CA GLY A 235 -7.81 8.06 1.94
C GLY A 235 -6.28 8.13 1.95
N GLY A 236 -5.61 7.00 2.19
CA GLY A 236 -4.15 6.89 2.09
C GLY A 236 -3.66 7.11 0.65
N VAL A 237 -4.36 6.56 -0.34
CA VAL A 237 -4.05 6.82 -1.75
C VAL A 237 -4.24 8.30 -2.09
N ALA A 238 -5.35 8.92 -1.70
CA ALA A 238 -5.59 10.34 -1.94
C ALA A 238 -4.52 11.23 -1.30
N ALA A 239 -4.10 10.94 -0.06
CA ALA A 239 -3.01 11.65 0.62
C ALA A 239 -1.68 11.52 -0.13
N MET A 240 -1.36 10.32 -0.63
CA MET A 240 -0.19 10.11 -1.48
C MET A 240 -0.27 10.96 -2.75
N LEU A 241 -1.41 10.98 -3.45
CA LEU A 241 -1.60 11.76 -4.67
C LEU A 241 -1.42 13.27 -4.42
N GLU A 242 -1.96 13.79 -3.33
CA GLU A 242 -1.79 15.18 -2.91
C GLU A 242 -0.32 15.51 -2.61
N ALA A 243 0.39 14.61 -1.94
CA ALA A 243 1.81 14.78 -1.63
C ALA A 243 2.69 14.73 -2.88
N VAL A 244 2.52 13.73 -3.74
CA VAL A 244 3.37 13.56 -4.93
C VAL A 244 3.11 14.64 -5.99
N LYS A 245 1.86 15.14 -6.11
CA LYS A 245 1.55 16.31 -6.96
C LYS A 245 2.36 17.54 -6.51
N ARG A 246 2.45 17.81 -5.20
CA ARG A 246 3.29 18.89 -4.64
C ARG A 246 4.79 18.64 -4.83
N ARG A 247 5.21 17.38 -4.97
CA ARG A 247 6.57 16.98 -5.37
C ARG A 247 6.78 16.99 -6.89
N GLY A 248 5.81 17.51 -7.65
CA GLY A 248 5.89 17.68 -9.11
C GLY A 248 5.64 16.40 -9.89
N ALA A 249 4.91 15.43 -9.35
CA ALA A 249 4.45 14.28 -10.12
C ALA A 249 3.46 14.72 -11.20
N THR A 250 3.64 14.20 -12.41
CA THR A 250 2.82 14.53 -13.58
C THR A 250 2.28 13.30 -14.30
N ARG A 251 2.73 12.09 -13.93
CA ARG A 251 2.32 10.86 -14.59
C ARG A 251 2.01 9.76 -13.59
N ALA A 252 0.95 9.01 -13.86
CA ALA A 252 0.65 7.76 -13.18
C ALA A 252 0.51 6.63 -14.22
N LYS A 253 0.88 5.41 -13.85
CA LYS A 253 0.81 4.23 -14.72
C LYS A 253 0.33 3.02 -13.95
N LEU A 254 -0.76 2.40 -14.42
CA LEU A 254 -1.19 1.07 -13.99
C LEU A 254 -0.21 0.04 -14.57
N LEU A 255 0.47 -0.70 -13.70
CA LEU A 255 1.37 -1.77 -14.09
C LEU A 255 0.65 -3.11 -14.18
N LYS A 256 -0.23 -3.39 -13.22
CA LYS A 256 -1.03 -4.61 -13.16
C LYS A 256 -2.34 -4.35 -12.44
N TYR A 257 -3.41 -4.94 -12.95
CA TYR A 257 -4.65 -5.16 -12.24
C TYR A 257 -4.96 -6.67 -12.26
N ALA A 258 -5.53 -7.17 -11.17
CA ALA A 258 -6.06 -8.52 -11.08
C ALA A 258 -7.09 -8.61 -9.95
N THR A 259 -7.69 -9.78 -9.78
CA THR A 259 -8.65 -10.10 -8.72
C THR A 259 -8.29 -11.40 -8.02
N SER A 260 -8.84 -11.65 -6.84
CA SER A 260 -8.70 -12.95 -6.17
C SER A 260 -9.19 -14.12 -7.04
N TYR A 261 -10.12 -13.88 -7.97
CA TYR A 261 -10.65 -14.86 -8.91
C TYR A 261 -9.64 -15.33 -9.96
N ASP A 262 -8.57 -14.56 -10.20
CA ASP A 262 -7.47 -15.01 -11.08
C ASP A 262 -6.59 -16.08 -10.39
N ILE A 263 -6.79 -16.31 -9.10
CA ILE A 263 -6.11 -17.34 -8.30
C ILE A 263 -7.09 -18.45 -7.91
N GLU A 264 -8.17 -18.07 -7.22
CA GLU A 264 -9.17 -18.99 -6.71
C GLU A 264 -10.56 -18.32 -6.70
N PRO A 265 -11.43 -18.64 -7.69
CA PRO A 265 -12.81 -18.19 -7.68
C PRO A 265 -13.58 -18.75 -6.46
N GLY A 266 -14.12 -17.86 -5.63
CA GLY A 266 -14.76 -18.22 -4.37
C GLY A 266 -16.06 -17.47 -4.11
N THR A 267 -16.54 -17.45 -2.86
CA THR A 267 -17.75 -16.69 -2.48
C THR A 267 -17.54 -15.20 -2.25
N TYR A 268 -16.33 -14.74 -2.55
CA TYR A 268 -15.84 -13.42 -2.27
C TYR A 268 -14.77 -13.04 -3.31
N CYS A 269 -14.85 -11.84 -3.85
CA CYS A 269 -13.94 -11.30 -4.84
C CYS A 269 -13.30 -10.01 -4.32
N VAL A 270 -11.97 -9.93 -4.42
CA VAL A 270 -11.19 -8.74 -4.06
C VAL A 270 -10.38 -8.28 -5.27
N GLY A 271 -10.39 -6.98 -5.54
CA GLY A 271 -9.55 -6.36 -6.57
C GLY A 271 -8.17 -5.95 -6.06
N TYR A 272 -7.16 -6.05 -6.92
CA TYR A 272 -5.78 -5.68 -6.63
C TYR A 272 -5.20 -4.87 -7.79
N ALA A 273 -4.52 -3.77 -7.47
CA ALA A 273 -3.79 -2.99 -8.47
C ALA A 273 -2.38 -2.62 -8.00
N SER A 274 -1.45 -2.58 -8.95
CA SER A 274 -0.11 -2.03 -8.78
C SER A 274 0.03 -0.83 -9.69
N ILE A 275 0.27 0.34 -9.11
CA ILE A 275 0.35 1.63 -9.82
C ILE A 275 1.61 2.37 -9.37
N ILE A 276 2.29 3.02 -10.31
CA ILE A 276 3.40 3.94 -10.03
C ILE A 276 3.02 5.38 -10.37
N ILE A 277 3.60 6.33 -9.63
CA ILE A 277 3.39 7.77 -9.81
C ILE A 277 4.76 8.47 -9.89
N GLU A 278 4.99 9.22 -10.97
CA GLU A 278 6.24 9.89 -11.38
C GLU A 278 6.07 11.41 -11.51
#